data_AF-A0A944ZAH1-F1
#
_entry.id   AF-A0A944ZAH1-F1
#
_cell.length_a   1.000
_cell.length_b   1.000
_cell.length_c   1.000
_cell.angle_alpha   90.00
_cell.angle_beta   90.00
_cell.angle_gamma   90.00
#
_symmetry.space_group_name_H-M   'P 1'
#
loop_
_entity.id
_entity.type
_entity.pdbx_description
1 polymer ?
#
loop_
_entity_poly.entity_id
_entity_poly.type
_entity_poly.pdbx_seq_one_letter_code
_entity_poly.pdbx_strand_id
1 'polypeptide(L)'
;MAQLKIGDITVTALSDGRMSFATTNLFPETPEAVWDGYRERFPEAFDAQGFYTNIGVFHLASGGKQVLVDTGLGPHGAAGGRPGPPELMEDMQANGVSTGEIDSVFLTHLHGDHVGWNLTHDANGSRPTFPNAKYV
;
A
#
# COMPACT_ATOMS: atom_id res chain seq x y z
N MET A 1 4.92 -12.19 -10.09
CA MET A 1 3.63 -11.53 -10.33
C MET A 1 2.56 -12.22 -9.51
N ALA A 2 1.94 -11.51 -8.55
CA ALA A 2 0.82 -12.03 -7.76
C ALA A 2 -0.49 -11.55 -8.39
N GLN A 3 -0.86 -12.15 -9.53
CA GLN A 3 -2.14 -11.91 -10.19
C GLN A 3 -3.10 -13.05 -9.90
N LEU A 4 -4.37 -12.70 -9.67
CA LEU A 4 -5.47 -13.62 -9.45
C LEU A 4 -6.64 -13.23 -10.36
N LYS A 5 -7.31 -14.21 -10.96
CA LYS A 5 -8.54 -13.98 -11.72
C LYS A 5 -9.76 -14.46 -10.92
N ILE A 6 -10.74 -13.59 -10.75
CA ILE A 6 -12.02 -13.88 -10.08
C ILE A 6 -13.15 -13.56 -11.07
N GLY A 7 -13.73 -14.58 -11.69
CA GLY A 7 -14.66 -14.38 -12.81
C GLY A 7 -13.97 -13.60 -13.93
N ASP A 8 -14.56 -12.46 -14.32
CA ASP A 8 -14.00 -11.57 -15.35
C ASP A 8 -13.07 -10.47 -14.81
N ILE A 9 -12.79 -10.49 -13.50
CA ILE A 9 -11.93 -9.50 -12.85
C ILE A 9 -10.51 -10.07 -12.75
N THR A 10 -9.53 -9.33 -13.27
CA THR A 10 -8.12 -9.55 -12.96
C THR A 10 -7.75 -8.68 -11.77
N VAL A 11 -7.25 -9.31 -10.71
CA VAL A 11 -6.73 -8.66 -9.51
C VAL A 11 -5.22 -8.75 -9.51
N THR A 12 -4.56 -7.60 -9.43
CA THR A 12 -3.10 -7.51 -9.28
C THR A 12 -2.81 -6.96 -7.88
N ALA A 13 -2.13 -7.74 -7.05
CA ALA A 13 -1.61 -7.24 -5.79
C ALA A 13 -0.36 -6.38 -6.06
N LEU A 14 -0.36 -5.17 -5.51
CA LEU A 14 0.70 -4.19 -5.61
C LEU A 14 1.20 -3.83 -4.20
N SER A 15 2.40 -3.26 -4.10
CA SER A 15 3.03 -2.86 -2.84
C SER A 15 3.63 -1.47 -2.93
N ASP A 16 3.37 -0.63 -1.92
CA ASP A 16 4.13 0.60 -1.68
C ASP A 16 5.34 0.35 -0.76
N GLY A 17 5.85 -0.88 -0.76
CA GLY A 17 6.88 -1.35 0.15
C GLY A 17 6.33 -1.72 1.51
N ARG A 18 7.22 -1.75 2.50
CA ARG A 18 6.93 -2.33 3.81
C ARG A 18 7.19 -1.37 4.96
N MET A 19 6.56 -1.63 6.09
CA MET A 19 6.77 -0.90 7.35
C MET A 19 7.04 -1.85 8.49
N SER A 20 7.90 -1.40 9.40
CA SER A 20 8.26 -2.12 10.61
C SER A 20 7.84 -1.32 11.83
N PHE A 21 7.12 -1.94 12.75
CA PHE A 21 6.63 -1.28 13.96
C PHE A 21 7.03 -2.07 15.18
N ALA A 22 7.48 -1.41 16.25
CA ALA A 22 7.53 -2.10 17.53
C ALA A 22 6.12 -2.55 17.93
N THR A 23 6.02 -3.73 18.53
CA THR A 23 4.76 -4.32 18.98
C THR A 23 3.97 -3.37 19.89
N THR A 24 4.70 -2.60 20.69
CA THR A 24 4.17 -1.60 21.62
C THR A 24 3.61 -0.34 20.95
N ASN A 25 3.92 -0.07 19.67
CA ASN A 25 3.29 1.04 18.93
C ASN A 25 1.80 0.75 18.68
N LEU A 26 1.45 -0.51 18.39
CA LEU A 26 0.08 -0.92 18.11
C LEU A 26 -0.62 -1.45 19.36
N PHE A 27 0.11 -2.16 20.22
CA PHE A 27 -0.41 -2.80 21.42
C PHE A 27 0.43 -2.45 22.65
N PRO A 28 0.40 -1.18 23.11
CA PRO A 28 1.29 -0.69 24.18
C PRO A 28 1.11 -1.41 25.52
N GLU A 29 -0.08 -1.98 25.76
CA GLU A 29 -0.42 -2.66 27.01
C GLU A 29 -0.17 -4.17 26.96
N THR A 30 0.21 -4.73 25.80
CA THR A 30 0.45 -6.18 25.66
C THR A 30 1.89 -6.51 26.05
N PRO A 31 2.11 -7.41 27.03
CA PRO A 31 3.46 -7.82 27.41
C PRO A 31 4.21 -8.49 26.25
N GLU A 32 5.50 -8.18 26.08
CA GLU A 32 6.28 -8.66 24.93
C GLU A 32 6.31 -10.20 24.81
N ALA A 33 6.32 -10.91 25.94
CA ALA A 33 6.33 -12.37 25.99
C ALA A 33 5.10 -13.03 25.32
N VAL A 34 3.99 -12.30 25.13
CA VAL A 34 2.83 -12.81 24.37
C VAL A 34 3.20 -13.04 22.91
N TRP A 35 4.12 -12.25 22.35
CA TRP A 35 4.48 -12.30 20.94
C TRP A 35 5.43 -13.44 20.59
N ASP A 36 6.13 -14.05 21.55
CA ASP A 36 7.12 -15.12 21.30
C ASP A 36 6.52 -16.29 20.49
N GLY A 37 5.33 -16.76 20.88
CA GLY A 37 4.64 -17.83 20.15
C GLY A 37 4.17 -17.42 18.75
N TYR A 38 3.89 -16.14 18.52
CA TYR A 38 3.53 -15.61 17.20
C TYR A 38 4.76 -15.41 16.32
N ARG A 39 5.90 -15.00 16.89
CA ARG A 39 7.19 -14.90 16.18
C ARG A 39 7.64 -16.27 15.68
N GLU A 40 7.45 -17.32 16.47
CA GLU A 40 7.73 -18.69 16.05
C GLU A 40 6.76 -19.18 14.96
N ARG A 41 5.46 -18.88 15.11
CA ARG A 41 4.42 -19.38 14.19
C ARG A 41 4.38 -18.63 12.85
N PHE A 42 4.67 -17.34 12.86
CA PHE A 42 4.58 -16.44 11.70
C PHE A 42 5.85 -15.59 11.57
N PRO A 43 7.03 -16.20 11.40
CA PRO A 43 8.29 -15.47 11.37
C PRO A 43 8.36 -14.40 10.27
N GLU A 44 7.57 -14.54 9.20
CA GLU A 44 7.45 -13.58 8.11
C GLU A 44 6.71 -12.28 8.50
N ALA A 45 5.91 -12.31 9.56
CA ALA A 45 5.16 -11.16 10.06
C ALA A 45 5.95 -10.33 11.07
N PHE A 46 7.19 -10.72 11.37
CA PHE A 46 8.04 -10.05 12.34
C PHE A 46 9.45 -9.81 11.81
N ASP A 47 10.07 -8.74 12.28
CA ASP A 47 11.50 -8.47 12.11
C ASP A 47 12.14 -8.07 13.44
N ALA A 48 13.36 -7.52 13.38
CA ALA A 48 14.10 -7.07 14.55
C ALA A 48 13.45 -5.89 15.28
N GLN A 49 12.61 -5.10 14.61
CA GLN A 49 11.91 -3.96 15.17
C GLN A 49 10.57 -4.36 15.78
N GLY A 50 9.88 -5.35 15.23
CA GLY A 50 8.61 -5.86 15.74
C GLY A 50 7.76 -6.47 14.64
N PHE A 51 6.56 -5.94 14.41
CA PHE A 51 5.71 -6.34 13.29
C PHE A 51 6.29 -5.84 11.97
N TYR A 52 6.27 -6.70 10.97
CA TYR A 52 6.65 -6.40 9.61
C TYR A 52 5.41 -6.49 8.71
N THR A 53 5.02 -5.37 8.11
CA THR A 53 3.79 -5.27 7.32
C THR A 53 4.03 -4.74 5.92
N ASN A 54 3.22 -5.19 4.98
CA ASN A 54 3.19 -4.69 3.61
C ASN A 54 2.15 -3.57 3.47
N ILE A 55 2.52 -2.44 2.86
CA ILE A 55 1.57 -1.43 2.42
C ILE A 55 0.96 -1.92 1.10
N GLY A 56 -0.12 -2.68 1.22
CA GLY A 56 -0.78 -3.33 0.09
C GLY A 56 -1.71 -2.37 -0.66
N VAL A 57 -1.66 -2.44 -1.98
CA VAL A 57 -2.60 -1.81 -2.90
C VAL A 57 -3.14 -2.89 -3.83
N PHE A 58 -4.40 -2.79 -4.24
CA PHE A 58 -4.95 -3.70 -5.26
C PHE A 58 -5.33 -2.94 -6.52
N HIS A 59 -4.91 -3.47 -7.66
CA HIS A 59 -5.42 -3.06 -8.95
C HIS A 59 -6.43 -4.08 -9.47
N LEU A 60 -7.60 -3.60 -9.88
CA LEU A 60 -8.70 -4.41 -10.40
C LEU A 60 -8.98 -3.99 -11.85
N ALA A 61 -8.89 -4.95 -12.77
CA ALA A 61 -9.21 -4.75 -14.17
C ALA A 61 -10.40 -5.62 -14.59
N SER A 62 -11.47 -5.00 -15.12
CA SER A 62 -12.65 -5.72 -15.61
C SER A 62 -13.43 -4.88 -16.61
N GLY A 63 -13.88 -5.47 -17.72
CA GLY A 63 -14.74 -4.79 -18.70
C GLY A 63 -14.16 -3.48 -19.27
N GLY A 64 -12.83 -3.37 -19.35
CA GLY A 64 -12.14 -2.15 -19.77
C GLY A 64 -12.03 -1.06 -18.70
N LYS A 65 -12.44 -1.34 -17.45
CA LYS A 65 -12.28 -0.46 -16.30
C LYS A 65 -11.07 -0.83 -15.47
N GLN A 66 -10.37 0.19 -14.98
CA GLN A 66 -9.20 0.09 -14.11
C GLN A 66 -9.50 0.77 -12.78
N VAL A 67 -9.54 -0.01 -11.70
CA VAL A 67 -9.77 0.49 -10.34
C VAL A 67 -8.52 0.24 -9.52
N LEU A 68 -8.09 1.26 -8.77
CA LEU A 68 -7.06 1.12 -7.75
C LEU A 68 -7.74 1.19 -6.38
N VAL A 69 -7.45 0.24 -5.50
CA VAL A 69 -7.92 0.20 -4.11
C VAL A 69 -6.77 0.67 -3.22
N ASP A 70 -6.96 1.84 -2.62
CA ASP A 70 -5.95 2.63 -1.90
C ASP A 70 -4.74 3.03 -2.77
N THR A 71 -3.90 3.92 -2.24
CA THR A 71 -2.75 4.50 -2.95
C THR A 71 -1.48 4.52 -2.11
N GLY A 72 -1.38 3.66 -1.09
CA GLY A 72 -0.18 3.53 -0.28
C GLY A 72 0.17 4.77 0.54
N LEU A 73 1.39 4.82 1.06
CA LEU A 73 1.91 5.87 1.93
C LEU A 73 2.49 7.05 1.16
N GLY A 74 2.94 6.82 -0.07
CA GLY A 74 3.44 7.88 -0.91
C GLY A 74 4.81 8.43 -0.47
N PRO A 75 5.28 9.49 -1.14
CA PRO A 75 6.55 10.13 -0.82
C PRO A 75 6.44 11.08 0.38
N HIS A 76 5.26 11.20 0.99
CA HIS A 76 4.93 12.23 1.96
C HIS A 76 5.22 11.79 3.39
N GLY A 77 6.51 11.80 3.73
CA GLY A 77 7.00 11.74 5.10
C GLY A 77 7.36 10.34 5.62
N ALA A 78 8.25 10.32 6.61
CA ALA A 78 8.61 9.13 7.35
C ALA A 78 7.50 8.78 8.34
N ALA A 79 6.43 8.13 7.88
CA ALA A 79 5.51 7.49 8.81
C ALA A 79 6.23 6.31 9.49
N GLY A 80 6.70 6.59 10.71
CA GLY A 80 6.77 5.70 11.88
C GLY A 80 7.47 4.33 11.79
N GLY A 81 8.12 3.96 10.69
CA GLY A 81 8.65 2.60 10.55
C GLY A 81 9.11 2.17 9.16
N ARG A 82 9.06 3.05 8.15
CA ARG A 82 9.41 2.70 6.77
C ARG A 82 10.94 2.74 6.54
N PRO A 83 11.58 1.64 6.08
CA PRO A 83 13.04 1.57 5.95
C PRO A 83 13.59 2.16 4.62
N GLY A 84 12.74 2.48 3.63
CA GLY A 84 13.17 2.88 2.27
C GLY A 84 12.24 3.92 1.59
N PRO A 85 12.42 4.23 0.29
CA PRO A 85 11.56 5.11 -0.52
C PRO A 85 10.29 4.40 -1.04
N PRO A 86 9.17 5.10 -1.32
CA PRO A 86 7.89 4.49 -1.75
C PRO A 86 8.08 3.68 -3.02
N GLU A 87 7.42 2.51 -3.10
CA GLU A 87 7.66 1.53 -4.16
C GLU A 87 6.47 1.37 -5.12
N LEU A 88 5.30 1.96 -4.80
CA LEU A 88 4.07 1.70 -5.54
C LEU A 88 4.17 2.07 -7.01
N MET A 89 4.80 3.20 -7.32
CA MET A 89 4.92 3.66 -8.72
C MET A 89 5.78 2.71 -9.55
N GLU A 90 6.86 2.18 -8.97
CA GLU A 90 7.74 1.21 -9.64
C GLU A 90 7.03 -0.15 -9.78
N ASP A 91 6.33 -0.60 -8.75
CA ASP A 91 5.60 -1.87 -8.78
C ASP A 91 4.40 -1.83 -9.75
N MET A 92 3.67 -0.71 -9.79
CA MET A 92 2.66 -0.46 -10.83
C MET A 92 3.24 -0.58 -12.24
N GLN A 93 4.37 0.10 -12.49
CA GLN A 93 5.04 0.05 -13.79
C GLN A 93 5.50 -1.38 -14.14
N ALA A 94 6.07 -2.12 -13.18
CA ALA A 94 6.52 -3.50 -13.36
C ALA A 94 5.36 -4.47 -13.68
N ASN A 95 4.14 -4.15 -13.25
CA ASN A 95 2.93 -4.91 -13.55
C ASN A 95 2.12 -4.32 -14.72
N GLY A 96 2.65 -3.33 -15.45
CA GLY A 96 2.01 -2.76 -16.64
C GLY A 96 0.80 -1.88 -16.33
N VAL A 97 0.71 -1.30 -15.14
CA VAL A 97 -0.37 -0.40 -14.72
C VAL A 97 0.10 1.04 -14.81
N SER A 98 -0.52 1.85 -15.67
CA SER A 98 -0.23 3.28 -15.77
C SER A 98 -1.17 4.12 -14.90
N THR A 99 -0.65 5.17 -14.26
CA THR A 99 -1.49 6.10 -13.47
C THR A 99 -2.56 6.79 -14.30
N GLY A 100 -2.31 6.99 -15.60
CA GLY A 100 -3.24 7.61 -16.54
C GLY A 100 -4.39 6.69 -16.98
N GLU A 101 -4.30 5.39 -16.74
CA GLU A 101 -5.34 4.43 -17.13
C GLU A 101 -6.35 4.16 -16.02
N ILE A 102 -6.09 4.62 -14.79
CA ILE A 102 -6.98 4.43 -13.64
C ILE A 102 -8.25 5.27 -13.80
N ASP A 103 -9.41 4.60 -13.88
CA ASP A 103 -10.73 5.23 -13.92
C ASP A 103 -11.21 5.62 -12.53
N SER A 104 -10.83 4.88 -11.50
CA SER A 104 -11.30 5.10 -10.13
C SER A 104 -10.25 4.70 -9.10
N VAL A 105 -10.12 5.53 -8.08
CA VAL A 105 -9.39 5.22 -6.85
C VAL A 105 -10.42 5.01 -5.76
N PHE A 106 -10.57 3.79 -5.27
CA PHE A 106 -11.42 3.45 -4.15
C PHE A 106 -10.61 3.50 -2.86
N LEU A 107 -10.97 4.39 -1.96
CA LEU A 107 -10.31 4.56 -0.67
C LEU A 107 -11.05 3.74 0.37
N THR A 108 -10.39 2.76 0.95
CA THR A 108 -10.96 1.98 2.05
C THR A 108 -11.21 2.88 3.26
N HIS A 109 -10.30 3.83 3.51
CA HIS A 109 -10.38 4.90 4.50
C HIS A 109 -9.30 5.97 4.23
N LEU A 110 -9.16 6.95 5.13
CA LEU A 110 -8.34 8.16 4.91
C LEU A 110 -7.08 8.25 5.80
N HIS A 111 -6.48 7.11 6.18
CA HIS A 111 -5.16 7.15 6.80
C HIS A 111 -4.05 7.39 5.77
N GLY A 112 -2.92 7.93 6.23
CA GLY A 112 -1.80 8.35 5.37
C GLY A 112 -1.24 7.23 4.50
N ASP A 113 -1.21 6.00 5.02
CA ASP A 113 -0.76 4.78 4.32
C ASP A 113 -1.74 4.26 3.25
N HIS A 114 -2.88 4.94 3.07
CA HIS A 114 -3.89 4.63 2.05
C HIS A 114 -4.12 5.75 1.04
N VAL A 115 -3.73 6.99 1.37
CA VAL A 115 -4.00 8.19 0.54
C VAL A 115 -2.73 8.87 0.04
N GLY A 116 -1.57 8.30 0.35
CA GLY A 116 -0.28 8.94 0.17
C GLY A 116 0.08 9.24 -1.28
N TRP A 117 -0.28 8.37 -2.22
CA TRP A 117 -0.13 8.68 -3.64
C TRP A 117 -1.35 9.36 -4.26
N ASN A 118 -2.36 9.82 -3.51
CA ASN A 118 -3.47 10.56 -4.12
C ASN A 118 -2.99 11.83 -4.82
N LEU A 119 -1.98 12.50 -4.26
CA LEU A 119 -1.37 13.72 -4.81
C LEU A 119 0.13 13.55 -5.04
N THR A 120 0.58 13.99 -6.20
CA THR A 120 1.99 14.22 -6.51
C THR A 120 2.28 15.71 -6.40
N HIS A 121 3.42 16.04 -5.82
CA HIS A 121 3.87 17.42 -5.65
C HIS A 121 5.00 17.71 -6.63
N ASP A 122 4.91 18.83 -7.34
CA ASP A 122 5.98 19.36 -8.18
C ASP A 122 6.19 20.86 -7.96
N ALA A 123 7.01 21.49 -8.78
CA ALA A 123 7.31 22.92 -8.69
C ALA A 123 6.06 23.82 -8.85
N ASN A 124 4.97 23.31 -9.44
CA ASN A 124 3.73 24.03 -9.68
C ASN A 124 2.65 23.74 -8.64
N GLY A 125 2.93 22.89 -7.65
CA GLY A 125 2.03 22.55 -6.55
C GLY A 125 1.61 21.08 -6.53
N SER A 126 0.48 20.79 -5.88
CA SER A 126 -0.08 19.44 -5.80
C SER A 126 -1.01 19.18 -6.99
N ARG A 127 -0.87 18.01 -7.60
CA ARG A 127 -1.79 17.48 -8.63
C ARG A 127 -2.23 16.05 -8.29
N PRO A 128 -3.41 15.61 -8.74
CA PRO A 128 -3.78 14.20 -8.67
C PRO A 128 -2.73 13.33 -9.36
N THR A 129 -2.24 12.29 -8.68
CA THR A 129 -1.32 11.31 -9.29
C THR A 129 -2.04 10.48 -10.37
N PHE A 130 -3.34 10.26 -10.18
CA PHE A 130 -4.23 9.52 -11.08
C PHE A 130 -5.21 10.51 -11.73
N PRO A 131 -4.78 11.22 -12.79
CA PRO A 131 -5.48 12.41 -13.29
C PRO A 131 -6.86 12.13 -13.90
N ASN A 132 -7.10 10.91 -14.36
CA ASN A 132 -8.36 10.49 -14.97
C ASN A 132 -9.30 9.80 -13.99
N ALA A 133 -8.85 9.59 -12.75
CA ALA A 133 -9.60 8.81 -11.77
C ALA A 133 -10.65 9.64 -11.04
N LYS A 134 -11.80 9.02 -10.80
CA LYS A 134 -12.71 9.45 -9.74
C LYS A 134 -12.25 8.84 -8.41
N TYR A 135 -12.10 9.66 -7.38
CA TYR A 135 -11.78 9.21 -6.02
C TYR A 135 -13.09 8.96 -5.27
N VAL A 136 -13.25 7.78 -4.69
CA VAL A 136 -14.48 7.31 -4.02
C VAL A 136 -14.19 6.72 -2.66
#